data_AF-I4G919-F1
#
_entry.id   AF-I4G919-F1
#
_cell.length_a   1.000
_cell.length_b   1.000
_cell.length_c   1.000
_cell.angle_alpha   90.00
_cell.angle_beta   90.00
_cell.angle_gamma   90.00
#
_symmetry.space_group_name_H-M   'P 1'
#
loop_
_entity.id
_entity.type
_entity.pdbx_description
1 polymer ?
#
loop_
_entity_poly.entity_id
_entity_poly.type
_entity_poly.pdbx_seq_one_letter_code
_entity_poly.pdbx_strand_id
1 'polypeptide(L)' 'MIPVYSKERRHLSLLEIKRLMGFPDDYYFPVSRTAAIKQLSNAVCPPVIKHIGINITKSLN' A
#
# COMPACT_ATOMS: atom_id res chain seq x y z
N MET A 1 0.33 9.40 -9.99
CA MET A 1 1.15 10.50 -9.44
C MET A 1 1.89 9.97 -8.21
N ILE A 2 3.20 10.19 -8.08
CA ILE A 2 3.94 9.74 -6.88
C ILE A 2 3.83 10.84 -5.81
N PRO A 3 3.38 10.53 -4.58
CA PRO A 3 3.27 11.55 -3.54
C PRO A 3 4.62 12.21 -3.24
N VAL A 4 4.58 13.50 -2.90
CA VAL A 4 5.75 14.31 -2.58
C VAL A 4 5.89 14.43 -1.07
N TYR A 5 7.09 14.18 -0.56
CA TYR A 5 7.44 14.51 0.81
C TYR A 5 7.83 15.98 0.90
N SER A 6 6.89 16.82 1.35
CA SER A 6 7.03 18.29 1.31
C SER A 6 8.27 18.82 2.05
N LYS A 7 8.69 18.15 3.14
CA LYS A 7 9.83 18.58 3.96
C LYS A 7 11.16 18.51 3.19
N GLU A 8 11.37 17.45 2.41
CA GLU A 8 12.61 17.21 1.65
C GLU A 8 12.47 17.51 0.15
N ARG A 9 11.28 17.95 -0.30
CA ARG A 9 10.97 18.27 -1.70
C ARG A 9 11.34 17.16 -2.69
N ARG A 10 11.13 15.91 -2.29
CA ARG A 10 11.35 14.72 -3.14
C ARG A 10 10.11 13.85 -3.20
N HIS A 11 10.04 12.96 -4.19
CA HIS A 11 9.04 11.89 -4.20
C HIS A 11 9.30 10.89 -3.08
N LEU A 12 8.22 10.32 -2.55
CA LEU A 12 8.32 9.15 -1.69
C LEU A 12 8.93 7.97 -2.46
N SER A 13 9.80 7.24 -1.78
CA SER A 13 10.33 5.96 -2.24
C SER A 13 9.23 4.90 -2.24
N LEU A 14 9.46 3.82 -2.98
CA LEU A 14 8.54 2.68 -3.01
C LEU A 14 8.33 2.11 -1.59
N LEU A 15 9.39 2.05 -0.78
CA LEU A 15 9.33 1.54 0.58
C LEU A 15 8.51 2.44 1.52
N GLU A 16 8.65 3.76 1.41
CA GLU A 16 7.84 4.71 2.19
C GLU A 16 6.36 4.59 1.84
N ILE A 17 6.01 4.51 0.55
CA ILE A 17 4.61 4.33 0.12
C ILE A 17 4.08 2.98 0.61
N LYS A 18 4.88 1.92 0.52
CA LYS A 18 4.51 0.58 0.98
C LYS A 18 4.17 0.57 2.48
N ARG A 19 5.02 1.20 3.30
CA ARG A 19 4.81 1.35 4.74
C ARG A 19 3.57 2.20 5.04
N LEU A 20 3.37 3.33 4.34
CA LEU A 20 2.18 4.16 4.50
C LEU A 20 0.88 3.40 4.20
N MET A 21 0.89 2.55 3.17
CA MET A 21 -0.26 1.71 2.81
C MET A 21 -0.47 0.54 3.77
N GLY A 22 0.48 0.24 4.67
CA GLY A 22 0.41 -0.88 5.61
C GLY A 22 0.77 -2.24 5.01
N PHE A 23 1.57 -2.25 3.93
CA PHE A 23 2.13 -3.48 3.38
C PHE A 23 3.39 -3.92 4.16
N PRO A 24 3.67 -5.23 4.24
CA PRO A 24 4.90 -5.75 4.82
C PRO A 24 6.19 -5.23 4.13
N ASP A 25 7.25 -5.02 4.91
CA ASP A 25 8.55 -4.55 4.41
C ASP A 25 9.24 -5.55 3.46
N ASP A 26 8.91 -6.83 3.56
CA ASP A 26 9.38 -7.92 2.70
C ASP A 26 8.47 -8.19 1.48
N TYR A 27 7.32 -7.51 1.38
CA TYR A 27 6.43 -7.67 0.22
C TYR A 27 7.12 -7.20 -1.07
N TYR A 28 7.26 -8.13 -2.02
CA TYR A 28 7.97 -7.95 -3.29
C TYR A 28 6.98 -7.73 -4.44
N PHE A 29 7.25 -6.70 -5.25
CA PHE A 29 6.54 -6.44 -6.50
C PHE A 29 7.40 -6.95 -7.67
N PRO A 30 6.98 -8.03 -8.38
CA PRO A 30 7.74 -8.60 -9.51
C PRO A 30 7.53 -7.78 -10.80
N VAL A 31 7.54 -6.46 -10.70
CA VAL A 31 7.31 -5.52 -11.81
C VAL A 31 8.25 -4.32 -11.67
N SER A 32 8.32 -3.50 -12.72
CA SER A 32 9.12 -2.28 -12.67
C SER A 32 8.68 -1.36 -11.52
N ARG A 33 9.61 -0.55 -11.00
CA ARG A 33 9.33 0.39 -9.91
C ARG A 33 8.10 1.27 -10.17
N THR A 34 7.96 1.78 -11.39
CA THR A 34 6.81 2.62 -11.79
C THR A 34 5.51 1.83 -11.78
N ALA A 35 5.51 0.58 -12.24
CA ALA A 35 4.35 -0.30 -12.18
C ALA A 35 3.99 -0.67 -10.73
N ALA A 36 4.98 -0.93 -9.88
CA ALA A 36 4.77 -1.23 -8.46
C ALA A 36 4.11 -0.04 -7.72
N ILE A 37 4.57 1.19 -7.98
CA ILE A 37 3.93 2.40 -7.46
C ILE A 37 2.47 2.49 -7.95
N LYS A 38 2.21 2.24 -9.23
CA LYS A 38 0.84 2.25 -9.77
C LYS A 38 -0.04 1.21 -9.09
N GLN A 39 0.47 0.00 -8.86
CA GLN A 39 -0.24 -1.05 -8.13
C GLN A 39 -0.52 -0.63 -6.68
N LEU A 40 0.46 -0.07 -5.97
CA LEU A 40 0.27 0.46 -4.61
C LEU A 40 -0.78 1.56 -4.56
N SER A 41 -0.75 2.53 -5.48
CA SER A 41 -1.72 3.63 -5.52
C SER A 41 -3.15 3.18 -5.82
N ASN A 42 -3.32 2.03 -6.48
CA ASN A 42 -4.62 1.45 -6.79
C ASN A 42 -5.07 0.41 -5.76
N ALA A 43 -4.20 0.01 -4.84
CA ALA A 43 -4.49 -1.01 -3.84
C ALA A 43 -5.30 -0.42 -2.67
N VAL A 44 -6.15 -1.27 -2.07
CA VAL A 44 -6.71 -1.00 -0.74
C VAL A 44 -5.65 -1.32 0.30
N CYS A 45 -5.55 -0.51 1.36
CA CYS A 45 -4.62 -0.76 2.46
C CYS A 45 -4.87 -2.16 3.07
N PRO A 46 -3.86 -3.06 3.14
CA PRO A 46 -3.99 -4.39 3.75
C PRO A 46 -4.64 -4.41 5.14
N PRO A 47 -4.32 -3.51 6.09
CA PRO A 47 -4.99 -3.51 7.39
C PRO A 47 -6.50 -3.19 7.28
N VAL A 48 -6.92 -2.36 6.33
CA VAL A 48 -8.33 -1.99 6.14
C VAL A 48 -9.12 -3.19 5.64
N ILE A 49 -8.68 -3.81 4.54
CA ILE A 49 -9.40 -4.95 3.96
C ILE A 49 -9.41 -6.17 4.89
N LYS A 50 -8.38 -6.35 5.71
CA LYS A 50 -8.35 -7.38 6.76
C LYS A 50 -9.50 -7.24 7.74
N HIS A 51 -9.75 -6.03 8.27
CA HIS A 51 -10.84 -5.81 9.23
C HIS A 51 -12.21 -5.92 8.59
N ILE A 52 -12.37 -5.45 7.35
CA ILE A 52 -13.60 -5.64 6.59
C ILE A 52 -13.88 -7.14 6.41
N GLY A 53 -12.88 -7.93 6.00
CA GLY A 53 -12.99 -9.37 5.85
C GLY A 53 -13.40 -10.08 7.16
N ILE A 54 -12.81 -9.71 8.29
CA ILE A 54 -13.19 -10.25 9.60
C ILE A 54 -14.67 -9.98 9.91
N ASN A 55 -15.17 -8.78 9.62
CA ASN A 55 -16.57 -8.44 9.86
C ASN A 55 -17.51 -9.21 8.92
N ILE A 56 -17.13 -9.38 7.65
CA ILE A 56 -17.89 -10.23 6.72
C ILE A 56 -17.97 -11.66 7.25
N THR A 57 -16.85 -12.25 7.67
CA THR A 57 -16.83 -13.60 8.26
C THR A 57 -17.72 -13.72 9.50
N LYS A 58 -17.73 -12.70 10.37
CA LYS A 58 -18.64 -12.66 11.53
C LYS A 58 -20.11 -12.62 11.14
N SER A 59 -20.47 -11.96 10.04
CA SER A 59 -21.85 -11.88 9.56
C SER A 59 -22.34 -13.13 8.83
N LEU A 60 -21.44 -14.03 8.45
CA LEU A 60 -21.77 -15.30 7.78
C LEU A 60 -21.95 -16.46 8.77
N ASN A 61 -21.53 -16.27 10.03
CA ASN A 61 -21.76 -17.20 11.13
C ASN A 61 -23.00 -16.78 11.93
#